data_AF-A0A257NCA0-F1
#
_entry.id   AF-A0A257NCA0-F1
#
_cell.length_a   1.000
_cell.length_b   1.000
_cell.length_c   1.000
_cell.angle_alpha   90.00
_cell.angle_beta   90.00
_cell.angle_gamma   90.00
#
_symmetry.space_group_name_H-M   'P 1'
#
loop_
_entity.id
_entity.type
_entity.pdbx_description
1 polymer ?
#
loop_
_entity_poly.entity_id
_entity_poly.type
_entity_poly.pdbx_seq_one_letter_code
_entity_poly.pdbx_strand_id
1 'polypeptide(L)'
;ALKQTDSALAAFTTAILAIQKAGTTIFMPEFYLARASFHLSQNELVKAKDDIDTANQTITRCGMKLYAVDAALLLGRYYLAMNDKAIAQSYCEKAEMLIEETGYHLRDKDLTELKRAL
;
A
#
# COMPACT_ATOMS: atom_id res chain seq x y z
N ALA A 1 -6.16 12.89 -19.25
CA ALA A 1 -5.85 12.90 -17.81
C ALA A 1 -7.11 12.66 -16.96
N LEU A 2 -7.96 13.66 -16.70
CA LEU A 2 -9.14 13.54 -15.79
C LEU A 2 -10.11 12.38 -16.12
N LYS A 3 -10.48 12.18 -17.39
CA LYS A 3 -11.37 11.05 -17.77
C LYS A 3 -10.75 9.66 -17.54
N GLN A 4 -9.42 9.57 -17.60
CA GLN A 4 -8.70 8.31 -17.39
C GLN A 4 -8.56 8.01 -15.89
N THR A 5 -8.40 9.04 -15.06
CA THR A 5 -8.37 8.88 -13.59
C THR A 5 -9.72 8.42 -13.05
N ASP A 6 -10.82 8.99 -13.55
CA ASP A 6 -12.17 8.59 -13.15
C ASP A 6 -12.47 7.13 -13.55
N SER A 7 -12.10 6.75 -14.79
CA SER A 7 -12.24 5.38 -15.26
C SER A 7 -11.40 4.40 -14.44
N ALA A 8 -10.18 4.78 -14.04
CA ALA A 8 -9.33 3.93 -13.21
C ALA A 8 -9.93 3.73 -11.81
N LEU A 9 -10.41 4.81 -11.19
CA LEU A 9 -11.06 4.74 -9.89
C LEU A 9 -12.32 3.87 -9.91
N ALA A 10 -13.13 3.97 -10.96
CA ALA A 10 -14.28 3.12 -11.16
C ALA A 10 -13.88 1.64 -11.25
N ALA A 11 -12.84 1.32 -12.03
CA ALA A 11 -12.33 -0.05 -12.15
C ALA A 11 -11.83 -0.62 -10.82
N PHE A 12 -11.04 0.14 -10.04
CA PHE A 12 -10.61 -0.30 -8.72
C PHE A 12 -11.79 -0.56 -7.78
N THR A 13 -12.79 0.33 -7.80
CA THR A 13 -13.98 0.20 -6.96
C THR A 13 -14.78 -1.05 -7.33
N THR A 14 -14.99 -1.31 -8.62
CA THR A 14 -15.64 -2.53 -9.10
C THR A 14 -14.86 -3.78 -8.68
N ALA A 15 -13.54 -3.78 -8.80
CA ALA A 15 -12.70 -4.91 -8.41
C ALA A 15 -12.81 -5.22 -6.90
N ILE A 16 -12.75 -4.18 -6.05
CA ILE A 16 -12.90 -4.32 -4.60
C ILE A 16 -14.29 -4.86 -4.23
N LEU A 17 -15.36 -4.34 -4.83
CA LEU A 17 -16.72 -4.85 -4.59
C LEU A 17 -16.86 -6.32 -5.03
N ALA A 18 -16.25 -6.68 -6.16
CA ALA A 18 -16.28 -8.05 -6.66
C ALA A 18 -15.54 -9.03 -5.73
N ILE A 19 -14.32 -8.69 -5.27
CA ILE A 19 -13.56 -9.58 -4.38
C ILE A 19 -14.20 -9.70 -2.99
N GLN A 20 -14.82 -8.62 -2.49
CA GLN A 20 -15.63 -8.66 -1.27
C GLN A 20 -16.82 -9.60 -1.41
N LYS A 21 -17.58 -9.48 -2.51
CA LYS A 21 -18.73 -10.36 -2.79
C LYS A 21 -18.33 -11.81 -2.96
N ALA A 22 -17.15 -12.08 -3.53
CA ALA A 22 -16.60 -13.42 -3.67
C ALA A 22 -16.12 -14.02 -2.34
N GLY A 23 -16.02 -13.24 -1.25
CA GLY A 23 -15.55 -13.70 0.05
C GLY A 23 -14.10 -14.15 0.07
N THR A 24 -13.29 -13.79 -0.94
CA THR A 24 -11.91 -14.25 -1.08
C THR A 24 -10.95 -13.30 -0.39
N THR A 25 -10.92 -13.35 0.95
CA THR A 25 -10.19 -12.42 1.82
C THR A 25 -8.67 -12.42 1.56
N ILE A 26 -8.11 -13.50 1.01
CA ILE A 26 -6.66 -13.64 0.80
C ILE A 26 -6.08 -12.67 -0.23
N PHE A 27 -6.89 -12.21 -1.19
CA PHE A 27 -6.45 -11.24 -2.22
C PHE A 27 -6.88 -9.81 -1.88
N MET A 28 -7.69 -9.60 -0.85
CA MET A 28 -8.17 -8.27 -0.51
C MET A 28 -7.04 -7.24 -0.32
N PRO A 29 -5.94 -7.54 0.40
CA PRO A 29 -4.86 -6.57 0.58
C PRO A 29 -4.31 -6.01 -0.74
N GLU A 30 -4.16 -6.85 -1.76
CA GLU A 30 -3.65 -6.44 -3.07
C GLU A 30 -4.50 -5.33 -3.70
N PHE A 31 -5.82 -5.52 -3.75
CA PHE A 31 -6.72 -4.54 -4.36
C PHE A 31 -6.75 -3.21 -3.62
N TYR A 32 -6.75 -3.24 -2.28
CA TYR A 32 -6.71 -2.02 -1.48
C TYR A 32 -5.37 -1.29 -1.59
N LEU A 33 -4.25 -2.01 -1.48
CA LEU A 33 -2.93 -1.38 -1.60
C LEU A 33 -2.70 -0.80 -3.00
N ALA A 34 -3.19 -1.46 -4.05
CA ALA A 34 -3.13 -0.92 -5.40
C ALA A 34 -3.94 0.38 -5.55
N ARG A 35 -5.18 0.41 -5.03
CA ARG A 35 -6.01 1.63 -5.06
C ARG A 35 -5.44 2.74 -4.16
N ALA A 36 -4.87 2.40 -3.01
CA ALA A 36 -4.16 3.35 -2.16
C ALA A 36 -2.96 3.99 -2.87
N SER A 37 -2.14 3.20 -3.58
CA SER A 37 -1.04 3.72 -4.39
C SER A 37 -1.53 4.66 -5.50
N PHE A 38 -2.68 4.33 -6.12
CA PHE A 38 -3.31 5.23 -7.07
C PHE A 38 -3.76 6.53 -6.40
N HIS A 39 -4.42 6.48 -5.25
CA HIS A 39 -4.80 7.67 -4.48
C HIS A 39 -3.60 8.54 -4.10
N LEU A 40 -2.48 7.95 -3.65
CA LEU A 40 -1.25 8.70 -3.40
C LEU A 40 -0.73 9.43 -4.64
N SER A 41 -0.76 8.80 -5.81
CA SER A 41 -0.35 9.45 -7.06
C SER A 41 -1.21 10.67 -7.44
N GLN A 42 -2.44 10.73 -6.91
CA GLN A 42 -3.37 11.84 -7.08
C GLN A 42 -3.37 12.81 -5.88
N ASN A 43 -2.46 12.64 -4.92
CA ASN A 43 -2.40 13.39 -3.66
C ASN A 43 -3.69 13.30 -2.80
N GLU A 44 -4.46 12.21 -2.96
CA GLU A 44 -5.68 11.94 -2.21
C GLU A 44 -5.34 11.20 -0.90
N LEU A 45 -4.62 11.87 0.00
CA LEU A 45 -3.97 11.25 1.15
C LEU A 45 -4.95 10.54 2.10
N VAL A 46 -6.11 11.14 2.37
CA VAL A 46 -7.14 10.54 3.25
C VAL A 46 -7.60 9.21 2.68
N LYS A 47 -7.96 9.16 1.39
CA LYS A 47 -8.43 7.94 0.73
C LYS A 47 -7.35 6.87 0.66
N ALA A 48 -6.10 7.28 0.41
CA ALA A 48 -4.97 6.36 0.44
C ALA A 48 -4.82 5.73 1.82
N LYS A 49 -4.93 6.52 2.89
CA LYS A 49 -4.81 6.03 4.27
C LYS A 49 -5.94 5.06 4.64
N ASP A 50 -7.18 5.37 4.26
CA ASP A 50 -8.34 4.51 4.50
C ASP A 50 -8.16 3.13 3.85
N ASP A 51 -7.68 3.09 2.60
CA ASP A 51 -7.41 1.84 1.89
C ASP A 51 -6.26 1.05 2.54
N ILE A 52 -5.17 1.72 2.93
CA ILE A 52 -4.04 1.10 3.64
C ILE A 52 -4.50 0.49 4.97
N ASP A 53 -5.31 1.21 5.73
CA ASP A 53 -5.80 0.74 7.03
C ASP A 53 -6.74 -0.45 6.87
N THR A 54 -7.60 -0.42 5.85
CA THR A 54 -8.46 -1.55 5.50
C THR A 54 -7.65 -2.79 5.11
N ALA A 55 -6.60 -2.61 4.29
CA ALA A 55 -5.69 -3.70 3.96
C ALA A 55 -4.99 -4.26 5.22
N ASN A 56 -4.46 -3.37 6.07
CA ASN A 56 -3.72 -3.73 7.28
C ASN A 56 -4.54 -4.53 8.30
N GLN A 57 -5.84 -4.29 8.40
CA GLN A 57 -6.73 -5.11 9.25
C GLN A 57 -6.67 -6.59 8.84
N THR A 58 -6.71 -6.86 7.54
CA THR A 58 -6.63 -8.24 7.01
C THR A 58 -5.21 -8.79 7.13
N ILE A 59 -4.19 -8.01 6.75
CA ILE A 59 -2.78 -8.41 6.80
C ILE A 59 -2.40 -8.84 8.22
N THR A 60 -2.75 -8.02 9.21
CA THR A 60 -2.42 -8.27 10.62
C THR A 60 -3.16 -9.49 11.16
N ARG A 61 -4.48 -9.56 10.91
CA ARG A 61 -5.31 -10.67 11.38
C ARG A 61 -4.86 -12.02 10.82
N CYS A 62 -4.37 -12.05 9.59
CA CYS A 62 -4.02 -13.28 8.87
C CYS A 62 -2.51 -13.53 8.76
N GLY A 63 -1.66 -12.69 9.35
CA GLY A 63 -0.20 -12.86 9.32
C GLY A 63 0.43 -12.77 7.92
N MET A 64 -0.12 -11.96 7.02
CA MET A 64 0.28 -11.93 5.61
C MET A 64 1.54 -11.08 5.36
N LYS A 65 2.72 -11.61 5.74
CA LYS A 65 3.97 -10.83 5.78
C LYS A 65 4.40 -10.21 4.44
N LEU A 66 4.16 -10.87 3.30
CA LEU A 66 4.47 -10.29 1.99
C LEU A 66 3.67 -9.01 1.72
N TYR A 67 2.37 -9.02 2.01
CA TYR A 67 1.55 -7.80 1.94
C TYR A 67 1.93 -6.78 3.03
N ALA A 68 2.46 -7.22 4.16
CA ALA A 68 2.98 -6.31 5.18
C ALA A 68 4.19 -5.52 4.68
N VAL A 69 5.05 -6.11 3.85
CA VAL A 69 6.14 -5.39 3.14
C VAL A 69 5.54 -4.29 2.26
N ASP A 70 4.58 -4.67 1.39
CA ASP A 70 3.95 -3.72 0.46
C ASP A 70 3.25 -2.57 1.20
N ALA A 71 2.54 -2.89 2.29
CA ALA A 71 1.90 -1.88 3.14
C ALA A 71 2.90 -0.97 3.85
N ALA A 72 4.03 -1.49 4.34
CA ALA A 72 5.08 -0.69 4.97
C ALA A 72 5.72 0.28 3.98
N LEU A 73 6.06 -0.18 2.77
CA LEU A 73 6.58 0.69 1.70
C LEU A 73 5.59 1.80 1.35
N LEU A 74 4.30 1.46 1.25
CA LEU A 74 3.26 2.42 0.90
C LEU A 74 3.01 3.44 2.02
N LEU A 75 3.07 3.02 3.28
CA LEU A 75 3.03 3.92 4.44
C LEU A 75 4.23 4.86 4.48
N GLY A 76 5.43 4.38 4.18
CA GLY A 76 6.62 5.22 4.03
C GLY A 76 6.39 6.35 3.01
N ARG A 77 5.87 5.99 1.82
CA ARG A 77 5.51 6.98 0.78
C ARG A 77 4.41 7.95 1.23
N TYR A 78 3.38 7.45 1.92
CA TYR A 78 2.32 8.28 2.49
C TYR A 78 2.87 9.33 3.47
N TYR A 79 3.75 8.93 4.40
CA TYR A 79 4.30 9.86 5.39
C TYR A 79 5.30 10.85 4.77
N LEU A 80 6.02 10.47 3.72
CA LEU A 80 6.78 11.44 2.92
C LEU A 80 5.87 12.50 2.28
N ALA A 81 4.73 12.09 1.71
CA ALA A 81 3.76 13.02 1.12
C ALA A 81 3.15 13.96 2.18
N MET A 82 3.04 13.51 3.44
CA MET A 82 2.65 14.31 4.60
C MET A 82 3.79 15.18 5.17
N ASN A 83 5.00 15.13 4.59
CA ASN A 83 6.21 15.78 5.07
C ASN A 83 6.63 15.34 6.49
N ASP A 84 6.26 14.13 6.90
CA ASP A 84 6.65 13.51 8.17
C ASP A 84 7.75 12.48 7.94
N LYS A 85 8.98 12.97 7.78
CA LYS A 85 10.16 12.15 7.48
C LYS A 85 10.50 11.16 8.59
N ALA A 86 10.23 11.52 9.86
CA ALA A 86 10.55 10.65 10.99
C ALA A 86 9.68 9.39 10.99
N ILE A 87 8.37 9.54 10.71
CA ILE A 87 7.49 8.39 10.60
C ILE A 87 7.76 7.62 9.30
N ALA A 88 8.04 8.32 8.19
CA ALA A 88 8.41 7.66 6.94
C ALA A 88 9.65 6.77 7.08
N GLN A 89 10.67 7.24 7.81
CA GLN A 89 11.89 6.48 8.13
C GLN A 89 11.56 5.19 8.90
N SER A 90 10.71 5.29 9.92
CA SER A 90 10.26 4.12 10.70
C SER A 90 9.61 3.04 9.83
N TYR A 91 8.81 3.44 8.83
CA TYR A 91 8.19 2.50 7.90
C TYR A 91 9.17 1.94 6.86
N CYS A 92 10.17 2.72 6.46
CA CYS A 92 11.25 2.25 5.62
C CYS A 92 12.06 1.14 6.32
N GLU A 93 12.43 1.34 7.57
CA GLU A 93 13.14 0.35 8.39
C GLU A 93 12.28 -0.91 8.61
N LYS A 94 10.98 -0.74 8.83
CA LYS A 94 10.04 -1.86 8.92
C LYS A 94 9.95 -2.65 7.63
N ALA A 95 9.89 -1.98 6.47
CA ALA A 95 9.86 -2.65 5.17
C ALA A 95 11.15 -3.45 4.92
N GLU A 96 12.31 -2.87 5.22
CA GLU A 96 13.60 -3.55 5.13
C GLU A 96 13.66 -4.80 6.01
N MET A 97 13.28 -4.68 7.28
CA MET A 97 13.24 -5.81 8.21
C MET A 97 12.31 -6.93 7.71
N LEU A 98 11.13 -6.58 7.19
CA LEU A 98 10.19 -7.58 6.65
C LEU A 98 10.70 -8.22 5.35
N ILE A 99 11.41 -7.49 4.49
CA ILE A 99 12.03 -8.05 3.28
C ILE A 99 13.06 -9.10 3.66
N GLU A 100 13.96 -8.77 4.60
CA GLU A 100 14.97 -9.72 5.09
C GLU A 100 14.34 -10.93 5.77
N GLU A 101 13.29 -10.73 6.58
CA GLU A 101 12.60 -11.84 7.26
C GLU A 101 11.90 -12.80 6.28
N THR A 102 11.35 -12.26 5.18
CA THR A 102 10.54 -13.04 4.23
C THR A 102 11.32 -13.51 3.00
N GLY A 103 12.51 -12.96 2.74
CA GLY A 103 13.24 -13.12 1.49
C GLY A 103 12.57 -12.44 0.29
N TYR A 104 11.68 -11.47 0.51
CA TYR A 104 10.86 -10.86 -0.55
C TYR A 104 11.59 -9.75 -1.33
N HIS A 105 12.74 -10.11 -1.92
CA HIS A 105 13.64 -9.19 -2.62
C HIS A 105 13.07 -8.58 -3.92
N LEU A 106 11.87 -8.98 -4.34
CA LEU A 106 11.16 -8.32 -5.44
C LEU A 106 10.92 -6.82 -5.15
N ARG A 107 10.93 -6.42 -3.87
CA ARG A 107 10.69 -5.04 -3.41
C ARG A 107 11.96 -4.26 -3.07
N ASP A 108 13.15 -4.79 -3.31
CA ASP A 108 14.42 -4.09 -3.03
C ASP A 108 14.52 -2.76 -3.78
N LYS A 109 14.01 -2.71 -5.01
CA LYS A 109 13.96 -1.50 -5.81
C LYS A 109 13.05 -0.44 -5.16
N ASP A 110 11.85 -0.83 -4.76
CA ASP A 110 10.88 0.06 -4.11
C ASP A 110 11.43 0.61 -2.77
N LEU A 111 12.11 -0.24 -1.99
CA LEU A 111 12.79 0.15 -0.76
C LEU A 111 13.93 1.14 -1.04
N THR A 112 14.76 0.87 -2.05
CA THR A 112 15.86 1.76 -2.44
C THR A 112 15.34 3.13 -2.88
N GLU A 113 14.25 3.17 -3.64
CA GLU A 113 13.61 4.42 -4.05
C GLU A 113 13.04 5.19 -2.85
N LEU A 114 12.40 4.49 -1.90
CA LEU A 114 11.91 5.10 -0.67
C LEU A 114 13.05 5.69 0.17
N LYS A 115 14.15 4.95 0.34
CA LYS A 115 15.36 5.42 1.05
C LYS A 115 15.96 6.68 0.44
N ARG A 116 15.92 6.83 -0.88
CA ARG A 116 16.42 8.02 -1.59
C ARG A 116 15.52 9.24 -1.41
N ALA A 117 14.24 9.05 -1.10
CA ALA A 117 13.26 10.11 -0.96
C ALA A 117 13.14 10.67 0.47
N LEU A 118 13.76 9.99 1.45
CA LEU A 118 13.91 10.43 2.84
C LEU A 118 14.93 11.57 2.95
#